data_AF-A0A914C9W1-F1
#
_entry.id   AF-A0A914C9W1-F1
#
_cell.length_a   1.000
_cell.length_b   1.000
_cell.length_c   1.000
_cell.angle_alpha   90.00
_cell.angle_beta   90.00
_cell.angle_gamma   90.00
#
_symmetry.space_group_name_H-M   'P 1'
#
loop_
_entity.id
_entity.type
_entity.pdbx_description
1 polymer ?
#
loop_
_entity_poly.entity_id
_entity_poly.type
_entity_poly.pdbx_seq_one_letter_code
_entity_poly.pdbx_strand_id
1 'polypeptide(L)'
;MLIMFRESSECILNSKSKDEVDFIVSNELSFGVDFYDNECIFDTVLPNTNGVATHRAELQISDIIPGVRSCFTKYRHSSLVGYLDKILDNVTERECLSECWRCGENTQCFNQIDEMCKSVTYYGFRESSECILNSKSKDEVDSIVSNELSFGVDFYDNECIFDTVLPNTNGVATHRAELQISNIIPGVRSCFTKYRHSSLVGYLDKILDNVTERECLSECWRCGENTQCFSQIDEMCKSVTYYGTSKQCIMTSKTKRVNPGFFDATENLSDFFERRRDCTYENCEDLEIGLIFVLDGSDSSLAPDSFNRSLILVDKTITEIHETTEFWRLLIIQLGSIEPSVVEIPVSTFNTLDDMRNSLYSISWRNFSDGRQGESLLEVVQIVDQIKSNYDLDYSWVFFITNGLNFDKIDEFVQIKNRKEFTSFAIGVGDELNFPILEQLATSNDHLIHAQSPEMVAKQVSAKLCVNNGIVFQSKQTNDWDTTLQNFHENGIRRAIPLKNSALASQTFQLIKEEPVWLGLHRDEFGKMIWDNEAEISEYDQKLLNHLETGVDTGDCILWLQPKKWIQSKCSLKYRYVCNLKPLQTINEKLVQLVNKSTNLPETSLGSTTVSGVEELIPFGVSSATG
;
A
#
# COMPACT_ATOMS: atom_id res chain seq x y z
N MET A 1 5.92 37.06 4.65
CA MET A 1 5.62 35.75 5.21
C MET A 1 5.45 35.97 6.69
N LEU A 2 4.31 35.58 7.24
CA LEU A 2 4.18 35.39 8.67
C LEU A 2 4.59 33.94 8.89
N ILE A 3 5.79 33.69 9.42
CA ILE A 3 6.14 32.38 9.95
C ILE A 3 5.73 32.43 11.42
N MET A 4 4.65 31.73 11.78
CA MET A 4 4.30 31.56 13.18
C MET A 4 5.08 30.35 13.69
N PHE A 5 6.04 30.60 14.57
CA PHE A 5 6.66 29.55 15.36
C PHE A 5 5.80 29.35 16.61
N ARG A 6 5.34 28.12 16.83
CA ARG A 6 4.73 27.73 18.10
C ARG A 6 5.79 26.97 18.87
N GLU A 7 6.42 27.62 19.86
CA GLU A 7 7.20 26.89 20.85
C GLU A 7 6.23 26.21 21.82
N SER A 8 6.59 25.01 22.24
CA SER A 8 5.79 24.08 23.04
C SER A 8 5.06 24.72 24.23
N SER A 9 3.76 24.40 24.34
CA SER A 9 2.93 24.32 25.56
C SER A 9 2.93 25.43 26.64
N GLU A 10 3.56 26.60 26.43
CA GLU A 10 3.41 27.75 27.34
C GLU A 10 3.14 29.06 26.58
N CYS A 11 2.01 29.71 26.89
CA CYS A 11 1.76 31.10 26.51
C CYS A 11 2.56 32.04 27.43
N ILE A 12 3.76 32.45 27.01
CA ILE A 12 4.48 33.54 27.68
C ILE A 12 4.14 34.87 26.99
N LEU A 13 3.23 35.63 27.60
CA LEU A 13 3.04 37.06 27.33
C LEU A 13 4.25 37.84 27.84
N ASN A 14 5.23 38.12 26.97
CA ASN A 14 6.37 38.95 27.34
C ASN A 14 6.06 40.44 27.06
N SER A 15 5.52 41.13 28.08
CA SER A 15 5.45 42.59 28.09
C SER A 15 6.78 43.16 28.58
N LYS A 16 7.52 43.82 27.68
CA LYS A 16 8.51 44.84 28.08
C LYS A 16 8.46 46.03 27.12
N SER A 17 7.67 47.04 27.50
CA SER A 17 8.07 48.42 27.34
C SER A 17 7.73 49.18 28.63
N LYS A 18 8.78 49.56 29.35
CA LYS A 18 8.74 50.71 30.25
C LYS A 18 8.64 51.94 29.35
N ASP A 19 7.53 52.66 29.42
CA ASP A 19 7.48 54.10 29.71
C ASP A 19 6.02 54.60 29.62
N GLU A 20 5.63 55.32 30.68
CA GLU A 20 4.43 56.13 30.97
C GLU A 20 3.27 56.21 29.95
N VAL A 21 2.05 55.86 30.38
CA VAL A 21 0.85 56.75 30.46
C VAL A 21 -0.15 56.15 31.48
N ASP A 22 -0.66 56.98 32.39
CA ASP A 22 -1.65 56.66 33.44
C ASP A 22 -3.13 56.54 32.94
N PHE A 23 -3.95 55.85 33.76
CA PHE A 23 -5.44 55.79 33.83
C PHE A 23 -6.16 54.93 32.75
N ILE A 24 -7.14 54.04 33.01
CA ILE A 24 -8.16 53.84 34.08
C ILE A 24 -8.43 52.32 34.26
N VAL A 25 -8.73 51.92 35.51
CA VAL A 25 -9.25 50.60 35.91
C VAL A 25 -10.70 50.39 35.45
N SER A 26 -11.01 49.26 34.81
CA SER A 26 -12.31 48.58 34.99
C SER A 26 -12.20 47.06 34.76
N ASN A 27 -12.37 46.32 35.85
CA ASN A 27 -12.92 44.96 36.01
C ASN A 27 -13.28 44.15 34.75
N GLU A 28 -12.74 42.92 34.64
CA GLU A 28 -13.43 41.62 34.79
C GLU A 28 -12.79 40.48 33.95
N LEU A 29 -12.80 39.29 34.55
CA LEU A 29 -12.56 37.93 33.98
C LEU A 29 -11.11 37.45 33.80
N SER A 30 -10.61 36.76 34.84
CA SER A 30 -9.56 35.75 34.73
C SER A 30 -10.20 34.38 34.43
N PHE A 31 -9.85 33.77 33.29
CA PHE A 31 -10.22 32.38 32.95
C PHE A 31 -9.12 31.43 33.45
N GLY A 32 -9.49 30.44 34.27
CA GLY A 32 -8.62 29.32 34.63
C GLY A 32 -8.81 28.17 33.64
N VAL A 33 -7.71 27.57 33.19
CA VAL A 33 -7.69 26.36 32.36
C VAL A 33 -7.05 25.26 33.19
N ASP A 34 -7.80 24.20 33.49
CA ASP A 34 -7.27 22.96 34.05
C ASP A 34 -7.11 21.92 32.93
N PHE A 35 -6.06 21.10 33.04
CA PHE A 35 -5.64 20.12 32.03
C PHE A 35 -5.83 18.69 32.55
N TYR A 36 -6.52 17.84 31.77
CA TYR A 36 -6.51 16.37 31.89
C TYR A 36 -6.54 15.72 30.50
N ASP A 37 -5.68 14.70 30.31
CA ASP A 37 -5.68 13.75 29.19
C ASP A 37 -5.86 14.30 27.76
N ASN A 38 -4.96 15.21 27.35
CA ASN A 38 -4.73 15.60 25.95
C ASN A 38 -5.91 16.21 25.16
N GLU A 39 -7.00 16.65 25.79
CA GLU A 39 -8.03 17.47 25.12
C GLU A 39 -8.17 18.87 25.73
N CYS A 40 -8.31 19.88 24.87
CA CYS A 40 -8.70 21.24 25.25
C CYS A 40 -10.22 21.38 25.20
N ILE A 41 -10.88 21.38 26.36
CA ILE A 41 -12.32 21.66 26.44
C ILE A 41 -12.52 23.14 26.82
N PHE A 42 -13.24 23.88 25.98
CA PHE A 42 -13.74 25.21 26.32
C PHE A 42 -15.08 25.08 27.04
N ASP A 43 -15.09 25.37 28.34
CA ASP A 43 -16.32 25.38 29.12
C ASP A 43 -17.08 26.70 28.91
N THR A 44 -17.97 26.73 27.92
CA THR A 44 -18.95 27.82 27.80
C THR A 44 -20.11 27.55 28.74
N VAL A 45 -20.05 28.09 29.95
CA VAL A 45 -21.22 28.20 30.83
C VAL A 45 -22.17 29.25 30.24
N LEU A 46 -23.22 28.79 29.55
CA LEU A 46 -24.42 29.59 29.34
C LEU A 46 -25.39 29.37 30.52
N PRO A 47 -26.07 30.42 31.01
CA PRO A 47 -26.95 30.30 32.16
C PRO A 47 -28.24 29.57 31.78
N ASN A 48 -28.54 28.51 32.54
CA ASN A 48 -29.87 27.95 32.83
C ASN A 48 -30.99 28.18 31.80
N THR A 49 -31.29 27.15 31.00
CA THR A 49 -32.67 26.81 30.64
C THR A 49 -32.81 25.29 30.46
N ASN A 50 -33.61 24.69 31.34
CA ASN A 50 -34.44 23.48 31.22
C ASN A 50 -33.95 22.29 30.38
N GLY A 51 -33.91 21.14 31.05
CA GLY A 51 -33.27 19.93 30.57
C GLY A 51 -33.98 19.16 29.47
N VAL A 52 -33.16 18.36 28.81
CA VAL A 52 -33.53 17.15 28.08
C VAL A 52 -32.38 16.17 28.30
N ALA A 53 -32.70 15.01 28.87
CA ALA A 53 -31.74 13.94 29.17
C ALA A 53 -31.30 13.25 27.87
N THR A 54 -29.99 13.19 27.63
CA THR A 54 -29.39 12.25 26.67
C THR A 54 -29.00 10.99 27.42
N HIS A 55 -29.78 9.92 27.23
CA HIS A 55 -29.44 8.57 27.68
C HIS A 55 -28.21 8.07 26.91
N ARG A 56 -27.05 8.04 27.57
CA ARG A 56 -25.94 7.13 27.23
C ARG A 56 -26.25 5.82 27.96
N ALA A 57 -26.49 4.74 27.22
CA ALA A 57 -26.71 3.43 27.83
C ALA A 57 -25.36 2.88 28.30
N GLU A 58 -24.95 3.21 29.53
CA GLU A 58 -23.97 2.42 30.26
C GLU A 58 -24.60 1.05 30.53
N LEU A 59 -24.09 0.00 29.87
CA LEU A 59 -24.41 -1.39 30.17
C LEU A 59 -23.93 -1.68 31.60
N GLN A 60 -24.86 -1.70 32.57
CA GLN A 60 -24.59 -2.23 33.90
C GLN A 60 -24.44 -3.76 33.81
N ILE A 61 -23.22 -4.24 33.60
CA ILE A 61 -22.87 -5.67 33.71
C ILE A 61 -22.73 -6.00 35.21
N SER A 62 -23.83 -6.21 35.92
CA SER A 62 -23.80 -6.43 37.38
C SER A 62 -24.11 -7.86 37.85
N ASP A 63 -24.40 -8.81 36.97
CA ASP A 63 -24.71 -10.20 37.37
C ASP A 63 -23.74 -11.20 36.75
N ILE A 64 -22.60 -11.40 37.40
CA ILE A 64 -21.66 -12.48 37.07
C ILE A 64 -22.31 -13.81 37.45
N ILE A 65 -22.62 -14.64 36.44
CA ILE A 65 -23.24 -15.94 36.65
C ILE A 65 -22.22 -16.91 37.29
N PRO A 66 -22.49 -17.47 38.49
CA PRO A 66 -21.62 -18.47 39.09
C PRO A 66 -21.60 -19.75 38.25
N GLY A 67 -20.41 -20.26 37.93
CA GLY A 67 -20.26 -21.54 37.23
C GLY A 67 -20.13 -21.49 35.71
N VAL A 68 -20.25 -20.32 35.06
CA VAL A 68 -20.13 -20.21 33.58
C VAL A 68 -18.88 -20.88 33.02
N ARG A 69 -17.74 -20.79 33.71
CA ARG A 69 -16.49 -21.42 33.27
C ARG A 69 -16.57 -22.94 33.08
N SER A 70 -17.46 -23.66 33.77
CA SER A 70 -17.58 -25.12 33.58
C SER A 70 -18.24 -25.49 32.26
N CYS A 71 -18.83 -24.53 31.57
CA CYS A 71 -19.48 -24.72 30.29
C CYS A 71 -18.57 -24.48 29.10
N PHE A 72 -17.35 -24.04 29.33
CA PHE A 72 -16.42 -23.73 28.26
C PHE A 72 -15.17 -24.59 28.36
N THR A 73 -14.83 -25.27 27.26
CA THR A 73 -13.53 -25.92 27.11
C THR A 73 -12.54 -24.94 26.55
N LYS A 74 -11.49 -24.66 27.33
CA LYS A 74 -10.44 -23.69 27.01
C LYS A 74 -9.33 -24.34 26.17
N TYR A 75 -9.06 -23.75 25.01
CA TYR A 75 -7.95 -24.04 24.12
C TYR A 75 -6.98 -22.85 24.16
N ARG A 76 -5.79 -23.07 24.74
CA ARG A 76 -4.79 -22.00 24.89
C ARG A 76 -4.09 -21.68 23.58
N HIS A 77 -3.74 -20.42 23.38
CA HIS A 77 -3.01 -19.94 22.19
C HIS A 77 -3.70 -20.40 20.90
N SER A 78 -5.02 -20.31 20.90
CA SER A 78 -5.87 -20.78 19.80
C SER A 78 -6.90 -19.71 19.51
N SER A 79 -7.25 -19.56 18.24
CA SER A 79 -8.36 -18.72 17.78
C SER A 79 -9.19 -19.49 16.77
N LEU A 80 -10.49 -19.23 16.75
CA LEU A 80 -11.33 -19.61 15.63
C LEU A 80 -11.10 -18.60 14.51
N VAL A 81 -10.72 -19.07 13.32
CA VAL A 81 -10.46 -18.19 12.17
C VAL A 81 -11.74 -18.02 11.36
N GLY A 82 -12.04 -16.77 10.98
CA GLY A 82 -13.07 -16.48 9.98
C GLY A 82 -14.50 -16.33 10.51
N TYR A 83 -14.72 -16.18 11.81
CA TYR A 83 -16.05 -15.92 12.38
C TYR A 83 -15.90 -14.95 13.55
N LEU A 84 -16.36 -13.70 13.40
CA LEU A 84 -16.64 -12.80 14.53
C LEU A 84 -18.09 -12.33 14.38
N ASP A 85 -18.94 -12.69 15.34
CA ASP A 85 -20.34 -12.25 15.30
C ASP A 85 -20.60 -11.05 16.24
N LYS A 86 -19.81 -10.89 17.30
CA LYS A 86 -19.86 -9.73 18.21
C LYS A 86 -18.54 -9.54 18.96
N ILE A 87 -18.08 -8.28 19.05
CA ILE A 87 -16.87 -7.89 19.78
C ILE A 87 -17.27 -7.12 21.05
N LEU A 88 -16.58 -7.39 22.16
CA LEU A 88 -16.68 -6.69 23.44
C LEU A 88 -15.30 -6.20 23.84
N ASP A 89 -15.17 -4.88 24.00
CA ASP A 89 -13.91 -4.25 24.38
C ASP A 89 -13.81 -4.04 25.89
N ASN A 90 -12.58 -4.11 26.41
CA ASN A 90 -12.25 -3.89 27.82
C ASN A 90 -13.03 -4.79 28.81
N VAL A 91 -13.33 -6.01 28.41
CA VAL A 91 -13.99 -7.00 29.26
C VAL A 91 -13.00 -8.03 29.81
N THR A 92 -13.20 -8.47 31.04
CA THR A 92 -12.46 -9.60 31.61
C THR A 92 -12.87 -10.90 30.92
N GLU A 93 -11.99 -11.90 30.95
CA GLU A 93 -12.28 -13.27 30.47
C GLU A 93 -13.62 -13.78 31.02
N ARG A 94 -13.92 -13.47 32.28
CA ARG A 94 -15.14 -13.94 32.94
C ARG A 94 -16.39 -13.23 32.41
N GLU A 95 -16.32 -11.93 32.18
CA GLU A 95 -17.43 -11.16 31.59
C GLU A 95 -17.68 -11.60 30.16
N CYS A 96 -16.61 -11.81 29.40
CA CYS A 96 -16.63 -12.34 28.05
C CYS A 96 -17.40 -13.67 27.93
N LEU A 97 -17.06 -14.67 28.76
CA LEU A 97 -17.78 -15.95 28.81
C LEU A 97 -19.23 -15.79 29.30
N SER A 98 -19.48 -14.87 30.24
CA SER A 98 -20.83 -14.64 30.77
C SER A 98 -21.76 -14.00 29.74
N GLU A 99 -21.23 -13.12 28.89
CA GLU A 99 -21.98 -12.53 27.79
C GLU A 99 -22.27 -13.59 26.72
N CYS A 100 -21.32 -14.44 26.36
CA CYS A 100 -21.61 -15.59 25.47
C CYS A 100 -22.73 -16.48 26.03
N TRP A 101 -22.69 -16.78 27.33
CA TRP A 101 -23.75 -17.56 27.99
C TRP A 101 -25.13 -16.92 27.84
N ARG A 102 -25.22 -15.62 28.16
CA ARG A 102 -26.47 -14.84 28.01
C ARG A 102 -26.97 -14.81 26.58
N CYS A 103 -26.05 -14.80 25.62
CA CYS A 103 -26.37 -14.90 24.20
C CYS A 103 -26.95 -16.24 23.79
N GLY A 104 -26.70 -17.32 24.54
CA GLY A 104 -27.37 -18.60 24.35
C GLY A 104 -28.83 -18.61 24.84
N GLU A 105 -29.17 -17.81 25.85
CA GLU A 105 -30.53 -17.75 26.40
C GLU A 105 -31.44 -16.76 25.66
N ASN A 106 -30.86 -15.82 24.91
CA ASN A 106 -31.58 -14.74 24.26
C ASN A 106 -31.24 -14.65 22.77
N THR A 107 -32.21 -14.91 21.89
CA THR A 107 -32.06 -14.99 20.41
C THR A 107 -31.72 -13.66 19.72
N GLN A 108 -31.45 -12.60 20.49
CA GLN A 108 -31.13 -11.26 19.97
C GLN A 108 -29.64 -10.88 20.11
N CYS A 109 -28.77 -11.83 20.48
CA CYS A 109 -27.37 -11.47 20.68
C CYS A 109 -26.62 -11.16 19.38
N PHE A 110 -26.99 -11.83 18.28
CA PHE A 110 -26.47 -11.57 16.96
C PHE A 110 -27.53 -10.92 16.09
N ASN A 111 -27.11 -10.21 15.04
CA ASN A 111 -28.02 -9.54 14.10
C ASN A 111 -28.84 -10.52 13.25
N GLN A 112 -28.51 -11.82 13.29
CA GLN A 112 -29.27 -12.89 12.65
C GLN A 112 -30.20 -13.55 13.66
N ILE A 113 -31.47 -13.68 13.29
CA ILE A 113 -32.49 -14.36 14.08
C ILE A 113 -32.08 -15.84 14.19
N ASP A 114 -32.06 -16.37 15.42
CA ASP A 114 -31.80 -17.78 15.79
C ASP A 114 -30.33 -18.25 15.87
N GLU A 115 -29.35 -17.34 15.89
CA GLU A 115 -27.95 -17.72 16.18
C GLU A 115 -27.61 -17.52 17.67
N MET A 116 -27.12 -18.58 18.33
CA MET A 116 -26.67 -18.60 19.72
C MET A 116 -25.14 -18.55 19.79
N CYS A 117 -24.56 -17.97 20.85
CA CYS A 117 -23.10 -17.97 21.03
C CYS A 117 -22.59 -19.36 21.41
N LYS A 118 -21.81 -19.97 20.52
CA LYS A 118 -21.24 -21.30 20.64
C LYS A 118 -19.77 -21.34 21.01
N SER A 119 -19.04 -20.27 20.76
CA SER A 119 -17.65 -20.18 21.21
C SER A 119 -17.22 -18.74 21.39
N VAL A 120 -16.04 -18.57 21.99
CA VAL A 120 -15.49 -17.27 22.35
C VAL A 120 -13.98 -17.27 22.08
N THR A 121 -13.46 -16.17 21.52
CA THR A 121 -12.02 -15.91 21.48
C THR A 121 -11.69 -14.72 22.37
N TYR A 122 -10.79 -14.90 23.33
CA TYR A 122 -10.42 -13.87 24.29
C TYR A 122 -8.97 -13.44 24.13
N TYR A 123 -8.75 -12.14 23.99
CA TYR A 123 -7.45 -11.48 23.83
C TYR A 123 -7.09 -10.80 25.15
N GLY A 124 -6.24 -11.44 25.95
CA GLY A 124 -5.86 -11.00 27.29
C GLY A 124 -4.60 -10.11 27.34
N PHE A 125 -4.43 -9.17 26.41
CA PHE A 125 -3.28 -8.26 26.43
C PHE A 125 -3.43 -7.16 27.50
N ARG A 126 -2.29 -6.64 28.01
CA ARG A 126 -2.22 -5.84 29.25
C ARG A 126 -2.90 -4.47 29.21
N GLU A 127 -3.27 -3.97 28.04
CA GLU A 127 -3.76 -2.59 27.87
C GLU A 127 -5.17 -2.51 27.26
N SER A 128 -5.58 -3.53 26.49
CA SER A 128 -6.95 -3.71 26.03
C SER A 128 -7.28 -5.20 26.02
N SER A 129 -8.38 -5.57 26.66
CA SER A 129 -8.88 -6.94 26.64
C SER A 129 -10.07 -7.02 25.70
N GLU A 130 -9.86 -7.67 24.56
CA GLU A 130 -10.91 -7.86 23.55
C GLU A 130 -11.50 -9.26 23.67
N CYS A 131 -12.82 -9.33 23.51
CA CYS A 131 -13.57 -10.56 23.57
C CYS A 131 -14.44 -10.67 22.34
N ILE A 132 -14.35 -11.81 21.68
CA ILE A 132 -15.07 -12.13 20.46
C ILE A 132 -16.04 -13.25 20.77
N LEU A 133 -17.31 -13.04 20.50
CA LEU A 133 -18.38 -14.03 20.60
C LEU A 133 -18.69 -14.60 19.21
N ASN A 134 -18.79 -15.92 19.12
CA ASN A 134 -18.94 -16.65 17.86
C ASN A 134 -20.18 -17.55 17.90
N SER A 135 -20.91 -17.60 16.80
CA SER A 135 -22.08 -18.46 16.56
C SER A 135 -21.73 -19.88 16.13
N LYS A 136 -20.43 -20.19 15.93
CA LYS A 136 -19.93 -21.50 15.51
C LYS A 136 -19.12 -22.15 16.62
N SER A 137 -19.28 -23.46 16.79
CA SER A 137 -18.44 -24.26 17.67
C SER A 137 -17.17 -24.72 16.95
N LYS A 138 -16.25 -25.32 17.71
CA LYS A 138 -15.06 -25.99 17.16
C LYS A 138 -15.39 -27.02 16.08
N ASP A 139 -16.45 -27.80 16.26
CA ASP A 139 -16.76 -28.93 15.37
C ASP A 139 -17.42 -28.49 14.06
N GLU A 140 -17.93 -27.26 14.00
CA GLU A 140 -18.55 -26.68 12.80
C GLU A 140 -17.55 -26.00 11.87
N VAL A 141 -16.30 -25.84 12.30
CA VAL A 141 -15.26 -25.14 11.54
C VAL A 141 -14.07 -26.06 11.30
N ASP A 142 -13.68 -26.22 10.04
CA ASP A 142 -12.61 -27.14 9.62
C ASP A 142 -11.21 -26.75 10.13
N SER A 143 -11.05 -25.57 10.74
CA SER A 143 -9.75 -25.09 11.24
C SER A 143 -9.87 -24.20 12.49
N ILE A 144 -9.42 -24.75 13.62
CA ILE A 144 -8.91 -23.93 14.73
C ILE A 144 -7.42 -23.74 14.46
N VAL A 145 -6.98 -22.49 14.38
CA VAL A 145 -5.56 -22.20 14.24
C VAL A 145 -4.95 -22.14 15.64
N SER A 146 -4.19 -23.18 16.00
CA SER A 146 -3.28 -23.14 17.13
C SER A 146 -1.97 -22.50 16.66
N ASN A 147 -1.89 -21.18 16.66
CA ASN A 147 -0.62 -20.52 16.33
C ASN A 147 0.24 -20.44 17.60
N GLU A 148 1.45 -21.02 17.54
CA GLU A 148 2.48 -20.86 18.59
C GLU A 148 2.86 -19.39 18.83
N LEU A 149 2.45 -18.48 17.93
CA LEU A 149 2.72 -17.04 17.97
C LEU A 149 1.63 -16.21 18.66
N SER A 150 0.48 -16.79 19.01
CA SER A 150 -0.66 -16.07 19.63
C SER A 150 -0.61 -16.07 21.15
N PHE A 151 0.53 -15.68 21.73
CA PHE A 151 0.66 -15.53 23.19
C PHE A 151 -0.35 -14.50 23.70
N GLY A 152 -1.30 -14.94 24.53
CA GLY A 152 -2.35 -14.08 25.09
C GLY A 152 -3.73 -14.22 24.42
N VAL A 153 -3.89 -15.10 23.43
CA VAL A 153 -5.20 -15.45 22.85
C VAL A 153 -5.65 -16.81 23.35
N ASP A 154 -6.85 -16.88 23.91
CA ASP A 154 -7.46 -18.13 24.37
C ASP A 154 -8.83 -18.33 23.69
N PHE A 155 -9.04 -19.51 23.11
CA PHE A 155 -10.32 -19.91 22.54
C PHE A 155 -11.11 -20.75 23.55
N TYR A 156 -12.42 -20.55 23.60
CA TYR A 156 -13.34 -21.22 24.53
C TYR A 156 -14.54 -21.75 23.76
N ASP A 157 -14.73 -23.05 23.77
CA ASP A 157 -15.84 -23.72 23.10
C ASP A 157 -16.96 -24.02 24.10
N ASN A 158 -18.20 -23.63 23.81
CA ASN A 158 -19.33 -23.74 24.73
C ASN A 158 -19.99 -25.13 24.63
N GLU A 159 -19.72 -26.00 25.60
CA GLU A 159 -20.23 -27.37 25.65
C GLU A 159 -21.61 -27.49 26.31
N CYS A 160 -22.08 -26.43 26.97
CA CYS A 160 -23.35 -26.43 27.69
C CYS A 160 -24.51 -25.94 26.85
N ILE A 161 -24.32 -25.71 25.54
CA ILE A 161 -25.46 -25.50 24.65
C ILE A 161 -26.25 -26.80 24.66
N PHE A 162 -27.37 -26.77 25.37
CA PHE A 162 -28.32 -27.85 25.33
C PHE A 162 -28.75 -28.02 23.87
N ASP A 163 -28.75 -29.26 23.38
CA ASP A 163 -29.49 -29.67 22.19
C ASP A 163 -30.98 -29.40 22.46
N THR A 164 -31.41 -28.14 22.45
CA THR A 164 -32.79 -27.78 22.16
C THR A 164 -32.97 -28.11 20.70
N VAL A 165 -33.25 -29.38 20.45
CA VAL A 165 -33.80 -29.90 19.21
C VAL A 165 -35.07 -29.10 18.93
N LEU A 166 -34.93 -27.96 18.26
CA LEU A 166 -36.06 -27.34 17.59
C LEU A 166 -36.49 -28.34 16.51
N PRO A 167 -37.77 -28.76 16.51
CA PRO A 167 -38.25 -29.76 15.57
C PRO A 167 -38.18 -29.15 14.17
N ASN A 168 -37.15 -29.56 13.42
CA ASN A 168 -37.09 -29.68 11.97
C ASN A 168 -38.06 -28.73 11.22
N THR A 169 -37.80 -27.43 11.27
CA THR A 169 -38.42 -26.50 10.32
C THR A 169 -37.76 -26.78 8.98
N ASN A 170 -38.47 -27.54 8.15
CA ASN A 170 -38.15 -27.83 6.77
C ASN A 170 -37.47 -26.65 6.08
N GLY A 171 -36.20 -26.83 5.72
CA GLY A 171 -35.50 -26.17 4.62
C GLY A 171 -35.93 -24.74 4.32
N VAL A 172 -35.78 -23.83 5.28
CA VAL A 172 -35.48 -22.45 4.91
C VAL A 172 -33.99 -22.44 4.67
N ALA A 173 -33.59 -22.69 3.43
CA ALA A 173 -32.28 -22.29 2.97
C ALA A 173 -32.13 -20.83 3.42
N THR A 174 -31.21 -20.57 4.34
CA THR A 174 -30.70 -19.22 4.51
C THR A 174 -30.38 -18.78 3.10
N HIS A 175 -31.10 -17.77 2.61
CA HIS A 175 -30.71 -17.06 1.41
C HIS A 175 -29.39 -16.40 1.77
N ARG A 176 -28.30 -17.19 1.74
CA ARG A 176 -26.97 -16.74 1.45
C ARG A 176 -27.20 -16.02 0.15
N ALA A 177 -27.29 -14.69 0.22
CA ALA A 177 -27.22 -13.90 -0.98
C ALA A 177 -25.86 -14.30 -1.56
N GLU A 178 -25.88 -15.21 -2.54
CA GLU A 178 -24.83 -15.30 -3.53
C GLU A 178 -24.78 -13.90 -4.10
N LEU A 179 -23.97 -13.06 -3.45
CA LEU A 179 -23.57 -11.77 -3.96
C LEU A 179 -22.92 -12.14 -5.28
N GLN A 180 -23.68 -11.99 -6.36
CA GLN A 180 -23.14 -11.98 -7.69
C GLN A 180 -22.25 -10.75 -7.75
N ILE A 181 -21.00 -10.89 -7.29
CA ILE A 181 -19.90 -9.95 -7.48
C ILE A 181 -19.63 -9.95 -8.99
N SER A 182 -20.51 -9.30 -9.73
CA SER A 182 -20.67 -9.56 -11.16
C SER A 182 -19.77 -8.69 -12.02
N ASN A 183 -18.99 -7.79 -11.43
CA ASN A 183 -18.05 -6.95 -12.17
C ASN A 183 -16.76 -6.80 -11.35
N ILE A 184 -15.64 -7.31 -11.84
CA ILE A 184 -14.33 -6.91 -11.33
C ILE A 184 -14.05 -5.50 -11.85
N ILE A 185 -13.58 -4.60 -10.98
CA ILE A 185 -13.17 -3.26 -11.40
C ILE A 185 -11.80 -3.38 -12.10
N PRO A 186 -11.69 -3.02 -13.40
CA PRO A 186 -10.41 -3.09 -14.11
C PRO A 186 -9.35 -2.24 -13.41
N GLY A 187 -8.16 -2.80 -13.20
CA GLY A 187 -7.05 -2.10 -12.56
C GLY A 187 -7.20 -1.81 -11.08
N VAL A 188 -8.16 -2.43 -10.38
CA VAL A 188 -8.43 -2.16 -8.96
C VAL A 188 -7.21 -2.33 -8.04
N ARG A 189 -6.28 -3.23 -8.38
CA ARG A 189 -5.01 -3.40 -7.64
C ARG A 189 -4.24 -2.10 -7.49
N SER A 190 -4.28 -1.23 -8.50
CA SER A 190 -3.61 0.08 -8.46
C SER A 190 -4.15 1.04 -7.42
N CYS A 191 -5.33 0.74 -6.88
CA CYS A 191 -5.95 1.46 -5.80
C CYS A 191 -5.53 0.95 -4.42
N PHE A 192 -4.63 -0.03 -4.33
CA PHE A 192 -4.20 -0.64 -3.08
C PHE A 192 -2.69 -0.81 -3.04
N THR A 193 -2.11 -0.57 -1.86
CA THR A 193 -0.74 -0.99 -1.56
C THR A 193 -0.77 -2.41 -1.02
N LYS A 194 0.04 -3.30 -1.58
CA LYS A 194 0.12 -4.70 -1.13
C LYS A 194 1.23 -4.83 -0.10
N TYR A 195 0.96 -5.59 0.95
CA TYR A 195 1.93 -6.04 1.91
C TYR A 195 1.84 -7.56 1.92
N ARG A 196 2.84 -8.21 1.33
CA ARG A 196 2.88 -9.67 1.24
C ARG A 196 3.04 -10.30 2.61
N HIS A 197 2.48 -11.50 2.77
CA HIS A 197 2.68 -12.30 3.98
C HIS A 197 2.41 -11.46 5.23
N SER A 198 1.26 -10.81 5.21
CA SER A 198 0.85 -9.98 6.30
C SER A 198 -0.65 -9.96 6.48
N SER A 199 -1.05 -9.59 7.68
CA SER A 199 -2.45 -9.43 8.06
C SER A 199 -2.59 -8.29 9.06
N LEU A 200 -3.81 -7.76 9.14
CA LEU A 200 -4.20 -6.88 10.24
C LEU A 200 -5.08 -7.69 11.19
N VAL A 201 -4.51 -8.11 12.33
CA VAL A 201 -5.14 -9.00 13.30
C VAL A 201 -6.15 -8.24 14.15
N GLY A 202 -7.22 -8.91 14.60
CA GLY A 202 -8.19 -8.33 15.52
C GLY A 202 -9.30 -7.50 14.88
N TYR A 203 -9.22 -7.20 13.58
CA TYR A 203 -10.27 -6.46 12.86
C TYR A 203 -10.96 -7.34 11.82
N LEU A 204 -12.28 -7.39 11.89
CA LEU A 204 -13.12 -8.11 10.94
C LEU A 204 -14.46 -7.40 10.80
N ASP A 205 -14.59 -6.51 9.82
CA ASP A 205 -15.84 -5.81 9.59
C ASP A 205 -16.74 -6.57 8.62
N LYS A 206 -16.15 -7.25 7.62
CA LYS A 206 -16.88 -8.09 6.66
C LYS A 206 -16.00 -9.22 6.12
N ILE A 207 -16.56 -10.43 6.02
CA ILE A 207 -15.92 -11.57 5.34
C ILE A 207 -16.63 -11.86 4.02
N LEU A 208 -15.85 -12.12 2.98
CA LEU A 208 -16.31 -12.74 1.75
C LEU A 208 -15.60 -14.08 1.57
N ASP A 209 -16.38 -15.14 1.35
CA ASP A 209 -15.87 -16.48 1.07
C ASP A 209 -15.90 -16.78 -0.43
N ASN A 210 -14.97 -17.63 -0.87
CA ASN A 210 -14.88 -18.12 -2.25
C ASN A 210 -14.80 -16.98 -3.29
N VAL A 211 -14.01 -15.96 -2.98
CA VAL A 211 -13.75 -14.82 -3.87
C VAL A 211 -12.29 -14.81 -4.30
N THR A 212 -12.03 -14.31 -5.51
CA THR A 212 -10.68 -13.97 -5.97
C THR A 212 -10.17 -12.70 -5.28
N GLU A 213 -8.86 -12.49 -5.30
CA GLU A 213 -8.24 -11.26 -4.79
C GLU A 213 -8.86 -10.02 -5.45
N ARG A 214 -9.05 -10.04 -6.78
CA ARG A 214 -9.61 -8.89 -7.51
C ARG A 214 -11.08 -8.62 -7.18
N GLU A 215 -11.88 -9.66 -6.99
CA GLU A 215 -13.26 -9.53 -6.53
C GLU A 215 -13.30 -8.89 -5.14
N CYS A 216 -12.46 -9.39 -4.23
CA CYS A 216 -12.31 -8.87 -2.89
C CYS A 216 -11.91 -7.38 -2.86
N LEU A 217 -10.89 -6.99 -3.63
CA LEU A 217 -10.46 -5.59 -3.77
C LEU A 217 -11.54 -4.72 -4.43
N SER A 218 -12.26 -5.24 -5.44
CA SER A 218 -13.36 -4.54 -6.10
C SER A 218 -14.52 -4.26 -5.14
N GLU A 219 -14.85 -5.22 -4.29
CA GLU A 219 -15.87 -5.04 -3.26
C GLU A 219 -15.43 -4.01 -2.22
N CYS A 220 -14.18 -4.06 -1.75
CA CYS A 220 -13.64 -3.02 -0.86
C CYS A 220 -13.61 -1.64 -1.53
N TRP A 221 -13.30 -1.54 -2.82
CA TRP A 221 -13.29 -0.26 -3.51
C TRP A 221 -14.68 0.38 -3.57
N ARG A 222 -15.70 -0.40 -3.98
CA ARG A 222 -17.11 0.03 -3.99
C ARG A 222 -17.58 0.51 -2.64
N CYS A 223 -17.06 -0.14 -1.61
CA CYS A 223 -17.32 0.12 -0.21
C CYS A 223 -16.80 1.46 0.33
N GLY A 224 -16.53 2.44 -0.52
CA GLY A 224 -16.23 3.82 -0.14
C GLY A 224 -17.17 4.88 -0.71
N GLU A 225 -18.02 4.56 -1.69
CA GLU A 225 -18.77 5.57 -2.45
C GLU A 225 -20.29 5.47 -2.24
N ASN A 226 -20.77 5.59 -0.99
CA ASN A 226 -22.20 5.60 -0.62
C ASN A 226 -22.88 4.23 -0.48
N THR A 227 -22.14 3.18 -0.14
CA THR A 227 -22.71 1.88 0.24
C THR A 227 -22.45 1.60 1.72
N GLN A 228 -23.53 1.30 2.48
CA GLN A 228 -23.40 0.70 3.81
C GLN A 228 -22.85 -0.71 3.65
N CYS A 229 -21.53 -0.86 3.76
CA CYS A 229 -20.91 -2.18 3.81
C CYS A 229 -20.76 -2.72 5.21
N PHE A 230 -20.48 -1.81 6.14
CA PHE A 230 -20.28 -2.11 7.54
C PHE A 230 -21.52 -1.67 8.31
N SER A 231 -21.71 -2.25 9.49
CA SER A 231 -22.87 -2.00 10.34
C SER A 231 -22.93 -0.56 10.86
N GLN A 232 -21.80 0.14 10.87
CA GLN A 232 -21.68 1.54 11.27
C GLN A 232 -21.85 2.47 10.06
N ILE A 233 -22.71 3.48 10.24
CA ILE A 233 -22.94 4.53 9.25
C ILE A 233 -21.64 5.34 9.13
N ASP A 234 -21.13 5.51 7.90
CA ASP A 234 -19.93 6.28 7.52
C ASP A 234 -18.56 5.57 7.62
N GLU A 235 -18.50 4.28 7.93
CA GLU A 235 -17.23 3.54 7.80
C GLU A 235 -17.06 2.97 6.37
N MET A 236 -16.07 3.48 5.64
CA MET A 236 -15.64 2.93 4.34
C MET A 236 -14.59 1.83 4.51
N CYS A 237 -14.52 0.91 3.55
CA CYS A 237 -13.43 -0.07 3.51
C CYS A 237 -12.09 0.62 3.21
N LYS A 238 -11.16 0.49 4.15
CA LYS A 238 -9.81 1.06 4.09
C LYS A 238 -8.74 0.00 3.87
N SER A 239 -9.01 -1.25 4.23
CA SER A 239 -8.05 -2.34 4.02
C SER A 239 -8.72 -3.68 3.78
N VAL A 240 -7.92 -4.63 3.29
CA VAL A 240 -8.30 -6.00 3.03
C VAL A 240 -7.18 -6.94 3.47
N THR A 241 -7.52 -8.07 4.08
CA THR A 241 -6.63 -9.22 4.22
C THR A 241 -7.18 -10.35 3.36
N TYR A 242 -6.41 -10.82 2.38
CA TYR A 242 -6.83 -11.88 1.45
C TYR A 242 -6.03 -13.17 1.67
N TYR A 243 -6.73 -14.27 1.93
CA TYR A 243 -6.18 -15.61 2.10
C TYR A 243 -6.34 -16.38 0.79
N GLY A 244 -5.29 -16.39 -0.03
CA GLY A 244 -5.35 -16.96 -1.39
C GLY A 244 -5.72 -18.45 -1.42
N THR A 245 -5.23 -19.24 -0.46
CA THR A 245 -5.50 -20.68 -0.41
C THR A 245 -6.95 -21.02 -0.09
N SER A 246 -7.56 -20.31 0.88
CA SER A 246 -8.97 -20.51 1.26
C SER A 246 -9.94 -19.67 0.43
N LYS A 247 -9.43 -18.78 -0.43
CA LYS A 247 -10.21 -17.79 -1.18
C LYS A 247 -11.10 -16.94 -0.26
N GLN A 248 -10.58 -16.62 0.92
CA GLN A 248 -11.28 -15.80 1.91
C GLN A 248 -10.74 -14.38 1.91
N CYS A 249 -11.64 -13.44 2.06
CA CYS A 249 -11.38 -12.01 2.03
C CYS A 249 -11.95 -11.37 3.29
N ILE A 250 -11.10 -10.73 4.06
CA ILE A 250 -11.47 -9.95 5.23
C ILE A 250 -11.36 -8.48 4.84
N MET A 251 -12.48 -7.75 4.85
CA MET A 251 -12.51 -6.30 4.62
C MET A 251 -12.61 -5.57 5.96
N THR A 252 -11.88 -4.46 6.09
CA THR A 252 -11.87 -3.66 7.32
C THR A 252 -11.93 -2.16 7.05
N SER A 253 -12.47 -1.40 8.00
CA SER A 253 -12.45 0.06 8.08
C SER A 253 -11.17 0.61 8.72
N LYS A 254 -10.24 -0.27 9.09
CA LYS A 254 -8.98 0.05 9.76
C LYS A 254 -7.80 0.00 8.78
N THR A 255 -6.69 0.59 9.20
CA THR A 255 -5.44 0.67 8.42
C THR A 255 -4.26 0.26 9.29
N LYS A 256 -3.17 -0.19 8.65
CA LYS A 256 -1.89 -0.46 9.33
C LYS A 256 -1.33 0.80 9.95
N ARG A 257 -1.49 1.96 9.28
CA ARG A 257 -0.99 3.26 9.77
C ARG A 257 -1.58 3.62 11.15
N VAL A 258 -2.88 3.46 11.32
CA VAL A 258 -3.57 3.81 12.58
C VAL A 258 -3.41 2.71 13.63
N ASN A 259 -3.25 1.45 13.21
CA ASN A 259 -3.20 0.29 14.11
C ASN A 259 -1.92 -0.56 13.92
N PRO A 260 -0.72 0.02 14.06
CA PRO A 260 0.53 -0.68 13.76
C PRO A 260 0.82 -1.84 14.73
N GLY A 261 0.25 -1.82 15.94
CA GLY A 261 0.42 -2.90 16.92
C GLY A 261 -0.34 -4.19 16.57
N PHE A 262 -1.31 -4.10 15.65
CA PHE A 262 -2.12 -5.21 15.19
C PHE A 262 -1.70 -5.72 13.80
N PHE A 263 -0.76 -5.03 13.16
CA PHE A 263 -0.25 -5.44 11.86
C PHE A 263 0.82 -6.51 12.05
N ASP A 264 0.51 -7.73 11.61
CA ASP A 264 1.44 -8.84 11.58
C ASP A 264 2.10 -8.92 10.21
N ALA A 265 3.36 -8.52 10.14
CA ALA A 265 4.18 -8.59 8.92
C ALA A 265 4.82 -9.97 8.69
N THR A 266 4.47 -10.97 9.49
CA THR A 266 5.05 -12.32 9.45
C THR A 266 4.04 -13.42 9.14
N GLU A 267 2.77 -13.07 8.94
CA GLU A 267 1.68 -14.00 8.62
C GLU A 267 1.81 -14.53 7.18
N ASN A 268 2.16 -15.80 7.00
CA ASN A 268 2.52 -16.31 5.68
C ASN A 268 1.34 -16.75 4.80
N LEU A 269 0.12 -16.85 5.35
CA LEU A 269 -1.05 -17.37 4.62
C LEU A 269 -1.87 -16.30 3.90
N SER A 270 -1.65 -15.02 4.21
CA SER A 270 -2.40 -13.91 3.65
C SER A 270 -1.55 -12.79 3.09
N ASP A 271 -2.15 -12.02 2.21
CA ASP A 271 -1.63 -10.73 1.77
C ASP A 271 -2.56 -9.63 2.29
N PHE A 272 -1.99 -8.56 2.82
CA PHE A 272 -2.72 -7.39 3.27
C PHE A 272 -2.68 -6.31 2.19
N PHE A 273 -3.82 -5.65 1.97
CA PHE A 273 -3.99 -4.60 0.98
C PHE A 273 -4.55 -3.37 1.67
N GLU A 274 -3.83 -2.27 1.59
CA GLU A 274 -4.27 -0.99 2.16
C GLU A 274 -4.72 -0.07 1.03
N ARG A 275 -5.94 0.46 1.14
CA ARG A 275 -6.52 1.30 0.09
C ARG A 275 -5.74 2.60 -0.03
N ARG A 276 -5.28 2.89 -1.25
CA ARG A 276 -4.72 4.17 -1.65
C ARG A 276 -5.85 5.18 -1.89
N ARG A 277 -5.54 6.46 -1.68
CA ARG A 277 -6.48 7.54 -1.92
C ARG A 277 -6.79 7.74 -3.41
N ASP A 278 -5.75 7.65 -4.23
CA ASP A 278 -5.83 7.81 -5.68
C ASP A 278 -5.55 6.46 -6.35
N CYS A 279 -6.40 6.09 -7.30
CA CYS A 279 -6.16 4.95 -8.19
C CYS A 279 -5.34 5.40 -9.39
N THR A 280 -4.20 4.77 -9.61
CA THR A 280 -3.42 4.95 -10.83
C THR A 280 -3.73 3.81 -11.79
N TYR A 281 -4.83 3.93 -12.55
CA TYR A 281 -5.41 2.88 -13.41
C TYR A 281 -4.47 2.28 -14.48
N GLU A 282 -3.22 2.76 -14.60
CA GLU A 282 -2.24 2.31 -15.58
C GLU A 282 -0.82 2.22 -14.98
N ASN A 283 -0.67 1.74 -13.74
CA ASN A 283 0.66 1.57 -13.17
C ASN A 283 1.18 0.14 -13.37
N CYS A 284 2.33 0.03 -14.03
CA CYS A 284 3.06 -1.22 -14.22
C CYS A 284 3.45 -1.87 -12.89
N GLU A 285 3.63 -1.06 -11.83
CA GLU A 285 3.97 -1.50 -10.49
C GLU A 285 2.91 -2.43 -9.89
N ASP A 286 1.65 -2.34 -10.34
CA ASP A 286 0.51 -3.04 -9.75
C ASP A 286 0.01 -4.23 -10.60
N LEU A 287 0.75 -4.62 -11.65
CA LEU A 287 0.45 -5.79 -12.49
C LEU A 287 0.91 -7.08 -11.80
N GLU A 288 0.06 -8.10 -11.69
CA GLU A 288 0.49 -9.41 -11.20
C GLU A 288 1.06 -10.28 -12.33
N ILE A 289 2.36 -10.55 -12.25
CA ILE A 289 3.14 -11.19 -13.31
C ILE A 289 3.60 -12.58 -12.87
N GLY A 290 3.21 -13.60 -13.65
CA GLY A 290 3.82 -14.93 -13.53
C GLY A 290 5.14 -14.98 -14.28
N LEU A 291 6.23 -15.14 -13.55
CA LEU A 291 7.59 -15.32 -14.07
C LEU A 291 7.92 -16.81 -14.06
N ILE A 292 8.02 -17.40 -15.26
CA ILE A 292 8.22 -18.84 -15.44
C ILE A 292 9.56 -19.04 -16.13
N PHE A 293 10.57 -19.48 -15.39
CA PHE A 293 11.90 -19.74 -15.93
C PHE A 293 12.05 -21.20 -16.29
N VAL A 294 12.25 -21.45 -17.58
CA VAL A 294 12.45 -22.77 -18.14
C VAL A 294 13.93 -22.94 -18.41
N LEU A 295 14.60 -23.68 -17.54
CA LEU A 295 16.04 -23.92 -17.56
C LEU A 295 16.34 -25.22 -18.30
N ASP A 296 17.35 -25.21 -19.16
CA ASP A 296 17.87 -26.44 -19.73
C ASP A 296 18.63 -27.24 -18.66
N GLY A 297 18.12 -28.43 -18.36
CA GLY A 297 18.66 -29.36 -17.38
C GLY A 297 19.35 -30.57 -18.00
N SER A 298 19.66 -30.54 -19.31
CA SER A 298 20.23 -31.69 -20.02
C SER A 298 21.76 -31.80 -19.92
N ASP A 299 22.27 -33.04 -19.95
CA ASP A 299 23.71 -33.39 -19.91
C ASP A 299 24.46 -32.88 -21.15
N SER A 300 23.81 -32.99 -22.31
CA SER A 300 24.41 -32.74 -23.62
C SER A 300 24.65 -31.26 -23.95
N SER A 301 24.02 -30.33 -23.20
CA SER A 301 23.86 -28.94 -23.64
C SER A 301 24.47 -27.93 -22.67
N LEU A 302 24.52 -28.22 -21.37
CA LEU A 302 25.04 -27.28 -20.37
C LEU A 302 25.89 -28.01 -19.33
N ALA A 303 27.16 -27.61 -19.21
CA ALA A 303 27.98 -27.99 -18.06
C ALA A 303 27.39 -27.40 -16.75
N PRO A 304 27.73 -27.94 -15.56
CA PRO A 304 27.28 -27.40 -14.28
C PRO A 304 27.48 -25.88 -14.13
N ASP A 305 28.60 -25.37 -14.65
CA ASP A 305 28.89 -23.94 -14.63
C ASP A 305 27.90 -23.12 -15.47
N SER A 306 27.45 -23.65 -16.60
CA SER A 306 26.45 -23.00 -17.45
C SER A 306 25.06 -23.03 -16.81
N PHE A 307 24.69 -24.11 -16.11
CA PHE A 307 23.46 -24.14 -15.31
C PHE A 307 23.48 -23.11 -14.18
N ASN A 308 24.61 -22.97 -13.48
CA ASN A 308 24.78 -21.94 -12.45
C ASN A 308 24.66 -20.51 -13.03
N ARG A 309 25.16 -20.28 -14.26
CA ARG A 309 24.94 -19.00 -14.95
C ARG A 309 23.46 -18.73 -15.21
N SER A 310 22.68 -19.76 -15.57
CA SER A 310 21.23 -19.64 -15.73
C SER A 310 20.56 -19.21 -14.42
N LEU A 311 20.94 -19.81 -13.28
CA LEU A 311 20.40 -19.39 -11.97
C LEU A 311 20.79 -17.95 -11.60
N ILE A 312 22.02 -17.52 -11.90
CA ILE A 312 22.43 -16.12 -11.70
C ILE A 312 21.59 -15.18 -12.57
N LEU A 313 21.28 -15.59 -13.80
CA LEU A 313 20.44 -14.81 -14.70
C LEU A 313 19.00 -14.68 -14.18
N VAL A 314 18.45 -15.76 -13.61
CA VAL A 314 17.14 -15.76 -12.93
C VAL A 314 17.15 -14.76 -11.77
N ASP A 315 18.16 -14.82 -10.87
CA ASP A 315 18.32 -13.88 -9.74
C ASP A 315 18.31 -12.42 -10.19
N LYS A 316 19.16 -12.07 -11.17
CA LYS A 316 19.26 -10.69 -11.67
C LYS A 316 17.97 -10.22 -12.32
N THR A 317 17.34 -11.08 -13.12
CA THR A 317 16.08 -10.74 -13.79
C THR A 317 14.97 -10.48 -12.78
N ILE A 318 14.83 -11.34 -11.77
CA ILE A 318 13.82 -11.14 -10.71
C ILE A 318 14.13 -9.91 -9.87
N THR A 319 15.40 -9.66 -9.53
CA THR A 319 15.80 -8.47 -8.76
C THR A 319 15.34 -7.18 -9.48
N GLU A 320 15.61 -7.08 -10.79
CA GLU A 320 15.21 -5.90 -11.59
C GLU A 320 13.69 -5.81 -11.80
N ILE A 321 12.99 -6.95 -11.95
CA ILE A 321 11.52 -6.96 -11.99
C ILE A 321 10.93 -6.51 -10.65
N HIS A 322 11.50 -6.96 -9.53
CA HIS A 322 11.03 -6.60 -8.19
C HIS A 322 11.18 -5.10 -7.89
N GLU A 323 12.20 -4.44 -8.46
CA GLU A 323 12.32 -2.97 -8.40
C GLU A 323 11.20 -2.25 -9.18
N THR A 324 10.57 -2.94 -10.14
CA THR A 324 9.48 -2.40 -10.97
C THR A 324 8.10 -2.77 -10.43
N THR A 325 7.90 -3.98 -9.92
CA THR A 325 6.63 -4.42 -9.34
C THR A 325 6.88 -5.43 -8.22
N GLU A 326 6.14 -5.28 -7.13
CA GLU A 326 6.10 -6.26 -6.05
C GLU A 326 5.05 -7.34 -6.27
N PHE A 327 4.38 -7.40 -7.43
CA PHE A 327 3.33 -8.35 -7.75
C PHE A 327 3.85 -9.37 -8.77
N TRP A 328 4.73 -10.27 -8.36
CA TRP A 328 5.17 -11.39 -9.21
C TRP A 328 5.14 -12.73 -8.50
N ARG A 329 4.97 -13.79 -9.30
CA ARG A 329 5.09 -15.19 -8.88
C ARG A 329 6.21 -15.87 -9.65
N LEU A 330 6.95 -16.75 -8.98
CA LEU A 330 8.10 -17.42 -9.58
C LEU A 330 7.86 -18.92 -9.71
N LEU A 331 8.03 -19.43 -10.93
CA LEU A 331 8.12 -20.85 -11.20
C LEU A 331 9.43 -21.17 -11.92
N ILE A 332 10.08 -22.26 -11.53
CA ILE A 332 11.26 -22.78 -12.23
C ILE A 332 10.98 -24.18 -12.73
N ILE A 333 11.25 -24.40 -14.01
CA ILE A 333 11.05 -25.68 -14.68
C ILE A 333 12.39 -26.10 -15.29
N GLN A 334 12.86 -27.31 -15.01
CA GLN A 334 14.02 -27.87 -15.70
C GLN A 334 13.58 -28.82 -16.83
N LEU A 335 14.09 -28.57 -18.04
CA LEU A 335 13.88 -29.39 -19.23
C LEU A 335 14.93 -30.51 -19.34
N GLY A 336 14.56 -31.60 -20.00
CA GLY A 336 15.51 -32.65 -20.40
C GLY A 336 14.96 -34.08 -20.36
N SER A 337 13.79 -34.30 -19.76
CA SER A 337 13.02 -35.56 -19.75
C SER A 337 11.56 -35.30 -20.11
N ILE A 338 10.81 -36.34 -20.55
CA ILE A 338 9.39 -36.21 -20.91
C ILE A 338 8.59 -35.47 -19.83
N GLU A 339 8.77 -35.89 -18.58
CA GLU A 339 8.21 -35.21 -17.42
C GLU A 339 9.21 -34.14 -16.96
N PRO A 340 8.91 -32.84 -17.13
CA PRO A 340 9.81 -31.80 -16.67
C PRO A 340 9.89 -31.79 -15.14
N SER A 341 11.08 -31.51 -14.59
CA SER A 341 11.22 -31.30 -13.15
C SER A 341 10.73 -29.89 -12.81
N VAL A 342 9.51 -29.80 -12.30
CA VAL A 342 8.90 -28.55 -11.84
C VAL A 342 9.34 -28.27 -10.41
N VAL A 343 10.00 -27.15 -10.20
CA VAL A 343 10.26 -26.58 -8.89
C VAL A 343 9.48 -25.28 -8.80
N GLU A 344 8.27 -25.36 -8.26
CA GLU A 344 7.60 -24.15 -7.77
C GLU A 344 8.40 -23.64 -6.59
N ILE A 345 8.85 -22.39 -6.65
CA ILE A 345 9.32 -21.66 -5.48
C ILE A 345 8.12 -20.82 -5.07
N PRO A 346 7.25 -21.31 -4.17
CA PRO A 346 6.08 -20.55 -3.76
C PRO A 346 6.55 -19.22 -3.21
N VAL A 347 5.89 -18.13 -3.59
CA VAL A 347 6.22 -16.81 -3.06
C VAL A 347 6.16 -16.79 -1.53
N SER A 348 5.26 -17.59 -0.94
CA SER A 348 5.16 -17.82 0.52
C SER A 348 6.39 -18.46 1.17
N THR A 349 7.35 -18.95 0.39
CA THR A 349 8.60 -19.50 0.92
C THR A 349 9.69 -18.46 1.12
N PHE A 350 9.49 -17.21 0.70
CA PHE A 350 10.48 -16.14 0.87
C PHE A 350 9.85 -14.77 1.17
N ASN A 351 10.31 -14.13 2.24
CA ASN A 351 9.86 -12.77 2.62
C ASN A 351 10.79 -11.67 2.06
N THR A 352 11.99 -12.04 1.65
CA THR A 352 13.00 -11.14 1.10
C THR A 352 13.60 -11.68 -0.20
N LEU A 353 14.22 -10.81 -0.99
CA LEU A 353 15.00 -11.25 -2.15
C LEU A 353 16.15 -12.19 -1.77
N ASP A 354 16.69 -12.07 -0.56
CA ASP A 354 17.77 -12.95 -0.08
C ASP A 354 17.26 -14.37 0.22
N ASP A 355 16.06 -14.49 0.81
CA ASP A 355 15.41 -15.80 1.00
C ASP A 355 15.09 -16.45 -0.34
N MET A 356 14.62 -15.67 -1.31
CA MET A 356 14.38 -16.13 -2.69
C MET A 356 15.68 -16.66 -3.32
N ARG A 357 16.79 -15.93 -3.19
CA ARG A 357 18.12 -16.37 -3.68
C ARG A 357 18.56 -17.68 -3.05
N ASN A 358 18.35 -17.84 -1.74
CA ASN A 358 18.69 -19.08 -1.05
C ASN A 358 17.88 -20.27 -1.60
N SER A 359 16.57 -20.09 -1.81
CA SER A 359 15.72 -21.09 -2.44
C SER A 359 16.14 -21.39 -3.88
N LEU A 360 16.45 -20.35 -4.67
CA LEU A 360 16.91 -20.46 -6.04
C LEU A 360 18.22 -21.25 -6.17
N TYR A 361 19.23 -20.94 -5.34
CA TYR A 361 20.52 -21.62 -5.38
C TYR A 361 20.51 -23.02 -4.75
N SER A 362 19.43 -23.40 -4.07
CA SER A 362 19.23 -24.80 -3.64
C SER A 362 18.85 -25.74 -4.79
N ILE A 363 18.43 -25.19 -5.94
CA ILE A 363 18.07 -25.96 -7.12
C ILE A 363 19.32 -26.57 -7.72
N SER A 364 19.36 -27.91 -7.72
CA SER A 364 20.43 -28.68 -8.36
C SER A 364 20.11 -29.00 -9.81
N TRP A 365 21.17 -29.02 -10.63
CA TRP A 365 21.10 -29.49 -12.00
C TRP A 365 20.75 -30.97 -12.06
N ARG A 366 19.71 -31.31 -12.83
CA ARG A 366 19.18 -32.69 -12.91
C ARG A 366 19.96 -33.61 -13.85
N ASN A 367 20.77 -33.06 -14.75
CA ASN A 367 21.60 -33.81 -15.70
C ASN A 367 20.82 -34.86 -16.50
N PHE A 368 19.76 -34.43 -17.20
CA PHE A 368 18.94 -35.34 -17.99
C PHE A 368 19.65 -35.76 -19.30
N SER A 369 19.71 -37.06 -19.56
CA SER A 369 20.35 -37.64 -20.75
C SER A 369 19.40 -37.91 -21.93
N ASP A 370 18.10 -37.66 -21.75
CA ASP A 370 17.06 -38.22 -22.63
C ASP A 370 16.88 -37.47 -23.96
N GLY A 371 17.39 -36.24 -24.07
CA GLY A 371 17.35 -35.45 -25.32
C GLY A 371 15.94 -35.14 -25.84
N ARG A 372 14.92 -35.19 -24.96
CA ARG A 372 13.49 -35.00 -25.29
C ARG A 372 12.96 -33.64 -24.83
N GLN A 373 13.76 -32.59 -25.06
CA GLN A 373 13.48 -31.27 -24.50
C GLN A 373 12.20 -30.65 -25.06
N GLY A 374 11.86 -30.86 -26.33
CA GLY A 374 10.68 -30.23 -26.90
C GLY A 374 9.39 -31.00 -26.63
N GLU A 375 9.45 -32.29 -26.29
CA GLU A 375 8.32 -32.97 -25.66
C GLU A 375 8.00 -32.37 -24.28
N SER A 376 9.02 -32.08 -23.46
CA SER A 376 8.84 -31.38 -22.17
C SER A 376 8.21 -29.98 -22.33
N LEU A 377 8.50 -29.28 -23.44
CA LEU A 377 7.92 -27.97 -23.72
C LEU A 377 6.40 -28.01 -23.89
N LEU A 378 5.84 -29.13 -24.37
CA LEU A 378 4.39 -29.29 -24.48
C LEU A 378 3.72 -29.29 -23.11
N GLU A 379 4.39 -29.88 -22.12
CA GLU A 379 3.93 -29.89 -20.73
C GLU A 379 4.07 -28.51 -20.07
N VAL A 380 5.16 -27.78 -20.38
CA VAL A 380 5.33 -26.39 -19.92
C VAL A 380 4.12 -25.53 -20.27
N VAL A 381 3.55 -25.67 -21.47
CA VAL A 381 2.36 -24.91 -21.86
C VAL A 381 1.16 -25.22 -20.96
N GLN A 382 0.95 -26.49 -20.62
CA GLN A 382 -0.16 -26.89 -19.74
C GLN A 382 0.02 -26.30 -18.33
N ILE A 383 1.25 -26.34 -17.81
CA ILE A 383 1.61 -25.77 -16.52
C ILE A 383 1.35 -24.25 -16.51
N VAL A 384 1.75 -23.53 -17.57
CA VAL A 384 1.52 -22.09 -17.70
C VAL A 384 0.03 -21.76 -17.65
N ASP A 385 -0.81 -22.49 -18.39
CA ASP A 385 -2.26 -22.29 -18.39
C ASP A 385 -2.88 -22.53 -17.01
N GLN A 386 -2.45 -23.60 -16.33
CA GLN A 386 -2.93 -23.93 -14.99
C GLN A 386 -2.60 -22.82 -13.99
N ILE A 387 -1.39 -22.27 -14.04
CA ILE A 387 -0.95 -21.19 -13.14
C ILE A 387 -1.71 -19.90 -13.42
N LYS A 388 -1.86 -19.54 -14.70
CA LYS A 388 -2.65 -18.37 -15.08
C LYS A 388 -4.08 -18.46 -14.56
N SER A 389 -4.69 -19.65 -14.66
CA SER A 389 -6.03 -19.92 -14.14
C SER A 389 -6.11 -19.92 -12.62
N ASN A 390 -5.11 -20.46 -11.92
CA ASN A 390 -5.14 -20.63 -10.46
C ASN A 390 -4.93 -19.30 -9.73
N TYR A 391 -4.13 -18.40 -10.30
CA TYR A 391 -3.67 -17.18 -9.63
C TYR A 391 -4.19 -15.89 -10.27
N ASP A 392 -5.05 -15.95 -11.28
CA ASP A 392 -5.66 -14.79 -11.95
C ASP A 392 -4.60 -13.73 -12.38
N LEU A 393 -3.55 -14.21 -13.04
CA LEU A 393 -2.40 -13.38 -13.45
C LEU A 393 -2.78 -12.39 -14.55
N ASP A 394 -2.26 -11.16 -14.47
CA ASP A 394 -2.37 -10.15 -15.55
C ASP A 394 -1.52 -10.57 -16.76
N TYR A 395 -0.28 -11.00 -16.51
CA TYR A 395 0.65 -11.45 -17.54
C TYR A 395 1.35 -12.74 -17.13
N SER A 396 1.67 -13.57 -18.12
CA SER A 396 2.52 -14.74 -17.96
C SER A 396 3.72 -14.60 -18.89
N TRP A 397 4.91 -14.54 -18.29
CA TRP A 397 6.18 -14.38 -18.97
C TRP A 397 7.00 -15.64 -18.78
N VAL A 398 7.35 -16.28 -19.90
CA VAL A 398 8.09 -17.53 -19.95
C VAL A 398 9.48 -17.27 -20.49
N PHE A 399 10.51 -17.58 -19.71
CA PHE A 399 11.91 -17.38 -20.06
C PHE A 399 12.57 -18.73 -20.34
N PHE A 400 12.81 -19.03 -21.62
CA PHE A 400 13.58 -20.20 -22.02
C PHE A 400 15.07 -19.87 -21.95
N ILE A 401 15.78 -20.44 -20.97
CA ILE A 401 17.22 -20.26 -20.78
C ILE A 401 17.91 -21.55 -21.23
N THR A 402 18.42 -21.55 -22.46
CA THR A 402 18.97 -22.73 -23.14
C THR A 402 19.99 -22.32 -24.20
N ASN A 403 20.78 -23.28 -24.70
CA ASN A 403 21.61 -23.11 -25.88
C ASN A 403 20.86 -23.43 -27.20
N GLY A 404 19.64 -23.97 -27.13
CA GLY A 404 18.82 -24.31 -28.30
C GLY A 404 19.21 -25.64 -28.98
N LEU A 405 20.08 -26.45 -28.37
CA LEU A 405 20.46 -27.75 -28.92
C LEU A 405 19.51 -28.86 -28.44
N ASN A 406 19.33 -29.88 -29.27
CA ASN A 406 18.61 -31.11 -28.93
C ASN A 406 17.11 -30.94 -28.60
N PHE A 407 16.41 -30.06 -29.33
CA PHE A 407 14.96 -29.95 -29.29
C PHE A 407 14.30 -30.86 -30.33
N ASP A 408 13.61 -31.89 -29.86
CA ASP A 408 12.64 -32.66 -30.65
C ASP A 408 11.29 -31.93 -30.72
N LYS A 409 10.43 -32.22 -31.70
CA LYS A 409 9.03 -31.71 -31.78
C LYS A 409 8.83 -30.19 -31.63
N ILE A 410 9.84 -29.37 -31.89
CA ILE A 410 9.75 -27.90 -31.72
C ILE A 410 8.59 -27.29 -32.54
N ASP A 411 8.33 -27.82 -33.73
CA ASP A 411 7.23 -27.38 -34.61
C ASP A 411 5.85 -27.54 -33.94
N GLU A 412 5.66 -28.61 -33.15
CA GLU A 412 4.41 -28.86 -32.42
C GLU A 412 4.24 -27.86 -31.27
N PHE A 413 5.32 -27.60 -30.53
CA PHE A 413 5.35 -26.57 -29.49
C PHE A 413 5.00 -25.19 -30.07
N VAL A 414 5.60 -24.79 -31.19
CA VAL A 414 5.33 -23.49 -31.83
C VAL A 414 3.86 -23.35 -32.21
N GLN A 415 3.24 -24.40 -32.75
CA GLN A 415 1.82 -24.38 -33.10
C GLN A 415 0.92 -24.19 -31.89
N ILE A 416 1.25 -24.82 -30.77
CA ILE A 416 0.47 -24.70 -29.52
C ILE A 416 0.72 -23.33 -28.89
N LYS A 417 1.98 -22.92 -28.75
CA LYS A 417 2.39 -21.62 -28.20
C LYS A 417 1.69 -20.45 -28.88
N ASN A 418 1.62 -20.46 -30.21
CA ASN A 418 0.99 -19.38 -30.99
C ASN A 418 -0.53 -19.27 -30.77
N ARG A 419 -1.16 -20.25 -30.12
CA ARG A 419 -2.58 -20.22 -29.74
C ARG A 419 -2.80 -19.82 -28.28
N LYS A 420 -1.74 -19.57 -27.52
CA LYS A 420 -1.76 -19.29 -26.08
C LYS A 420 -1.37 -17.85 -25.80
N GLU A 421 -1.87 -17.32 -24.70
CA GLU A 421 -1.68 -15.94 -24.29
C GLU A 421 -0.58 -15.80 -23.23
N PHE A 422 0.66 -16.10 -23.62
CA PHE A 422 1.85 -15.81 -22.82
C PHE A 422 2.96 -15.20 -23.68
N THR A 423 3.78 -14.35 -23.05
CA THR A 423 4.96 -13.79 -23.69
C THR A 423 6.14 -14.70 -23.41
N SER A 424 6.85 -15.10 -24.46
CA SER A 424 8.01 -16.00 -24.37
C SER A 424 9.28 -15.28 -24.78
N PHE A 425 10.29 -15.39 -23.92
CA PHE A 425 11.64 -14.91 -24.12
C PHE A 425 12.56 -16.11 -24.35
N ALA A 426 13.46 -16.00 -25.31
CA ALA A 426 14.51 -16.99 -25.51
C ALA A 426 15.85 -16.37 -25.17
N ILE A 427 16.54 -16.93 -24.19
CA ILE A 427 17.79 -16.45 -23.66
C ILE A 427 18.87 -17.50 -23.96
N GLY A 428 19.70 -17.19 -24.96
CA GLY A 428 20.80 -18.04 -25.37
C GLY A 428 21.94 -18.03 -24.35
N VAL A 429 22.26 -19.19 -23.76
CA VAL A 429 23.38 -19.37 -22.82
C VAL A 429 24.35 -20.44 -23.33
N GLY A 430 25.65 -20.12 -23.33
CA GLY A 430 26.72 -21.03 -23.76
C GLY A 430 27.43 -20.54 -25.02
N ASP A 431 28.43 -21.31 -25.45
CA ASP A 431 29.29 -20.95 -26.59
C ASP A 431 28.71 -21.40 -27.93
N GLU A 432 27.91 -22.46 -27.93
CA GLU A 432 27.27 -23.03 -29.12
C GLU A 432 25.75 -22.79 -29.06
N LEU A 433 25.27 -21.81 -29.83
CA LEU A 433 23.85 -21.43 -29.85
C LEU A 433 23.18 -21.81 -31.18
N ASN A 434 21.98 -22.37 -31.07
CA ASN A 434 21.10 -22.61 -32.22
C ASN A 434 20.04 -21.51 -32.32
N PHE A 435 20.41 -20.40 -32.96
CA PHE A 435 19.52 -19.24 -33.14
C PHE A 435 18.17 -19.58 -33.79
N PRO A 436 18.09 -20.42 -34.85
CA PRO A 436 16.81 -20.83 -35.42
C PRO A 436 15.82 -21.46 -34.42
N ILE A 437 16.31 -22.23 -33.45
CA ILE A 437 15.45 -22.80 -32.39
C ILE A 437 15.09 -21.73 -31.36
N LEU A 438 16.05 -20.90 -30.94
CA LEU A 438 15.79 -19.82 -29.99
C LEU A 438 14.75 -18.81 -30.54
N GLU A 439 14.78 -18.51 -31.84
CA GLU A 439 13.78 -17.68 -32.51
C GLU A 439 12.37 -18.31 -32.45
N GLN A 440 12.27 -19.63 -32.57
CA GLN A 440 11.00 -20.34 -32.46
C GLN A 440 10.45 -20.36 -31.02
N LEU A 441 11.34 -20.39 -30.02
CA LEU A 441 10.96 -20.30 -28.61
C LEU A 441 10.41 -18.91 -28.27
N ALA A 442 11.03 -17.84 -28.77
CA ALA A 442 10.62 -16.46 -28.49
C ALA A 442 9.29 -16.07 -29.16
N THR A 443 8.54 -15.14 -28.55
CA THR A 443 7.29 -14.60 -29.15
C THR A 443 7.57 -13.70 -30.34
N SER A 444 8.70 -12.98 -30.32
CA SER A 444 9.17 -12.17 -31.44
C SER A 444 10.70 -12.01 -31.35
N ASN A 445 11.30 -11.47 -32.42
CA ASN A 445 12.75 -11.21 -32.46
C ASN A 445 13.22 -10.27 -31.34
N ASP A 446 12.36 -9.36 -30.88
CA ASP A 446 12.68 -8.46 -29.77
C ASP A 446 12.74 -9.18 -28.42
N HIS A 447 12.25 -10.42 -28.33
CA HIS A 447 12.30 -11.28 -27.15
C HIS A 447 13.42 -12.34 -27.22
N LEU A 448 14.24 -12.31 -28.26
CA LEU A 448 15.46 -13.10 -28.37
C LEU A 448 16.63 -12.32 -27.75
N ILE A 449 17.22 -12.88 -26.71
CA ILE A 449 18.32 -12.24 -25.97
C ILE A 449 19.52 -13.19 -25.96
N HIS A 450 20.68 -12.69 -26.37
CA HIS A 450 21.93 -13.41 -26.18
C HIS A 450 22.53 -13.00 -24.83
N ALA A 451 22.71 -13.96 -23.92
CA ALA A 451 23.22 -13.68 -22.57
C ALA A 451 24.73 -13.37 -22.60
N GLN A 452 25.07 -12.12 -22.95
CA GLN A 452 26.44 -11.61 -22.82
C GLN A 452 26.79 -11.35 -21.35
N SER A 453 25.84 -10.81 -20.57
CA SER A 453 25.93 -10.72 -19.11
C SER A 453 24.52 -10.78 -18.49
N PRO A 454 24.36 -11.36 -17.28
CA PRO A 454 23.09 -11.39 -16.56
C PRO A 454 22.44 -10.02 -16.37
N GLU A 455 23.25 -8.98 -16.10
CA GLU A 455 22.77 -7.62 -15.85
C GLU A 455 22.17 -6.98 -17.11
N MET A 456 22.76 -7.26 -18.27
CA MET A 456 22.23 -6.76 -19.54
C MET A 456 20.88 -7.40 -19.86
N VAL A 457 20.75 -8.71 -19.64
CA VAL A 457 19.49 -9.42 -19.86
C VAL A 457 18.42 -8.88 -18.93
N ALA A 458 18.73 -8.75 -17.64
CA ALA A 458 17.78 -8.27 -16.65
C ALA A 458 17.25 -6.87 -17.00
N LYS A 459 18.14 -5.94 -17.40
CA LYS A 459 17.75 -4.59 -17.86
C LYS A 459 16.91 -4.58 -19.13
N GLN A 460 17.20 -5.44 -20.09
CA GLN A 460 16.42 -5.54 -21.32
C GLN A 460 15.01 -6.09 -21.06
N VAL A 461 14.90 -7.05 -20.14
CA VAL A 461 13.62 -7.63 -19.71
C VAL A 461 12.81 -6.61 -18.91
N SER A 462 13.41 -5.93 -17.93
CA SER A 462 12.71 -4.93 -17.11
C SER A 462 12.20 -3.76 -17.95
N ALA A 463 12.99 -3.29 -18.92
CA ALA A 463 12.58 -2.25 -19.86
C ALA A 463 11.34 -2.63 -20.69
N LYS A 464 11.00 -3.92 -20.81
CA LYS A 464 9.82 -4.39 -21.56
C LYS A 464 8.56 -4.53 -20.71
N LEU A 465 8.67 -4.58 -19.38
CA LEU A 465 7.53 -4.76 -18.46
C LEU A 465 6.47 -3.69 -18.69
N CYS A 466 6.94 -2.44 -18.85
CA CYS A 466 6.06 -1.27 -18.85
C CYS A 466 5.92 -0.61 -20.23
N VAL A 467 6.46 -1.22 -21.30
CA VAL A 467 6.47 -0.65 -22.66
C VAL A 467 5.42 -1.32 -23.57
N ASN A 468 5.01 -2.56 -23.29
CA ASN A 468 4.17 -3.34 -24.21
C ASN A 468 2.65 -3.05 -24.16
N ASN A 469 2.18 -2.08 -23.36
CA ASN A 469 0.75 -1.73 -23.26
C ASN A 469 0.30 -0.52 -24.10
N GLY A 470 1.12 -0.04 -25.04
CA GLY A 470 0.75 1.10 -25.90
C GLY A 470 0.74 2.45 -25.18
N ILE A 471 1.11 2.49 -23.90
CA ILE A 471 1.35 3.72 -23.15
C ILE A 471 2.86 3.80 -22.94
N VAL A 472 3.49 4.71 -23.67
CA VAL A 472 4.90 5.08 -23.45
C VAL A 472 4.97 5.79 -22.11
N PHE A 473 5.34 5.06 -21.05
CA PHE A 473 5.74 5.66 -19.79
C PHE A 473 7.10 6.33 -19.98
N GLN A 474 7.07 7.62 -20.31
CA GLN A 474 8.24 8.46 -20.13
C GLN A 474 8.46 8.60 -18.63
N SER A 475 9.31 7.75 -18.05
CA SER A 475 10.02 8.15 -16.84
C SER A 475 10.86 9.37 -17.22
N LYS A 476 10.29 10.57 -17.01
CA LYS A 476 11.02 11.82 -17.14
C LYS A 476 12.02 11.93 -15.99
N GLN A 477 13.13 11.20 -16.08
CA GLN A 477 14.38 11.71 -15.51
C GLN A 477 14.89 12.81 -16.44
N THR A 478 14.34 14.02 -16.29
CA THR A 478 14.93 15.20 -16.91
C THR A 478 15.87 15.87 -15.92
N ASN A 479 17.11 16.06 -16.35
CA ASN A 479 18.23 16.72 -15.65
C ASN A 479 17.99 18.21 -15.26
N ASP A 480 16.75 18.69 -15.23
CA ASP A 480 16.33 20.06 -14.90
C ASP A 480 16.10 20.25 -13.38
N TRP A 481 16.28 19.17 -12.60
CA TRP A 481 15.89 19.07 -11.21
C TRP A 481 16.88 19.70 -10.22
N ASP A 482 18.19 19.53 -10.44
CA ASP A 482 19.21 20.12 -9.57
C ASP A 482 19.00 21.64 -9.46
N THR A 483 18.62 22.29 -10.56
CA THR A 483 18.35 23.73 -10.59
C THR A 483 17.07 24.12 -9.82
N THR A 484 16.01 23.30 -9.85
CA THR A 484 14.72 23.61 -9.23
C THR A 484 14.74 23.36 -7.72
N LEU A 485 15.35 22.25 -7.29
CA LEU A 485 15.55 21.93 -5.88
C LEU A 485 16.53 22.93 -5.23
N GLN A 486 17.63 23.25 -5.93
CA GLN A 486 18.59 24.27 -5.46
C GLN A 486 17.95 25.66 -5.42
N ASN A 487 17.04 26.00 -6.33
CA ASN A 487 16.24 27.23 -6.25
C ASN A 487 15.23 27.22 -5.08
N PHE A 488 14.59 26.09 -4.75
CA PHE A 488 13.77 25.98 -3.54
C PHE A 488 14.61 26.12 -2.27
N HIS A 489 15.79 25.51 -2.22
CA HIS A 489 16.73 25.61 -1.10
C HIS A 489 17.30 27.02 -0.92
N GLU A 490 17.69 27.69 -2.00
CA GLU A 490 18.33 29.01 -1.94
C GLU A 490 17.33 30.15 -1.89
N ASN A 491 16.17 30.05 -2.55
CA ASN A 491 15.17 31.12 -2.59
C ASN A 491 13.96 30.88 -1.68
N GLY A 492 13.56 29.64 -1.40
CA GLY A 492 12.42 29.33 -0.53
C GLY A 492 12.68 29.77 0.91
N ILE A 493 13.83 29.36 1.48
CA ILE A 493 14.20 29.72 2.85
C ILE A 493 14.66 31.18 2.95
N ARG A 494 15.48 31.70 2.00
CA ARG A 494 15.92 33.12 2.02
C ARG A 494 14.79 34.13 1.84
N ARG A 495 13.74 33.79 1.08
CA ARG A 495 12.58 34.68 0.88
C ARG A 495 11.48 34.43 1.91
N ALA A 496 11.51 33.34 2.66
CA ALA A 496 10.54 33.04 3.70
C ALA A 496 10.59 33.99 4.91
N ILE A 497 11.64 34.79 5.12
CA ILE A 497 11.76 35.63 6.31
C ILE A 497 11.86 37.12 5.91
N PRO A 498 10.75 37.87 5.86
CA PRO A 498 10.82 39.32 5.80
C PRO A 498 10.82 39.87 7.23
N LEU A 499 12.00 40.10 7.79
CA LEU A 499 12.13 40.87 9.03
C LEU A 499 12.73 42.23 8.69
N LYS A 500 12.01 43.30 9.02
CA LYS A 500 12.51 44.68 8.95
C LYS A 500 13.71 44.94 9.89
N ASN A 501 14.05 43.97 10.75
CA ASN A 501 15.24 43.97 11.60
C ASN A 501 16.18 42.81 11.22
N SER A 502 17.33 43.14 10.62
CA SER A 502 18.33 42.18 10.11
C SER A 502 18.98 41.29 11.19
N ALA A 503 18.93 41.70 12.46
CA ALA A 503 19.52 40.97 13.59
C ALA A 503 18.71 39.73 13.98
N LEU A 504 17.38 39.83 14.03
CA LEU A 504 16.50 38.71 14.39
C LEU A 504 16.45 37.68 13.26
N ALA A 505 16.49 38.12 12.00
CA ALA A 505 16.59 37.22 10.85
C ALA A 505 17.88 36.38 10.90
N SER A 506 19.03 36.99 11.23
CA SER A 506 20.29 36.23 11.33
C SER A 506 20.27 35.19 12.44
N GLN A 507 19.62 35.47 13.58
CA GLN A 507 19.46 34.49 14.67
C GLN A 507 18.52 33.35 14.29
N THR A 508 17.36 33.63 13.68
CA THR A 508 16.44 32.58 13.20
C THR A 508 17.09 31.72 12.10
N PHE A 509 17.89 32.32 11.20
CA PHE A 509 18.65 31.59 10.20
C PHE A 509 19.79 30.75 10.78
N GLN A 510 20.42 31.17 11.88
CA GLN A 510 21.41 30.37 12.60
C GLN A 510 20.75 29.20 13.34
N LEU A 511 19.58 29.40 13.94
CA LEU A 511 18.84 28.33 14.64
C LEU A 511 18.32 27.25 13.67
N ILE A 512 17.77 27.62 12.51
CA ILE A 512 17.34 26.66 11.47
C ILE A 512 18.54 25.93 10.84
N LYS A 513 19.74 26.50 10.96
CA LYS A 513 20.98 25.88 10.45
C LYS A 513 21.48 24.73 11.33
N GLU A 514 21.00 24.57 12.54
CA GLU A 514 21.59 23.64 13.51
C GLU A 514 20.63 22.53 13.96
N GLU A 515 19.31 22.70 13.80
CA GLU A 515 18.32 21.75 14.29
C GLU A 515 17.40 21.19 13.19
N PRO A 516 16.89 19.95 13.34
CA PRO A 516 15.88 19.39 12.44
C PRO A 516 14.57 20.17 12.56
N VAL A 517 13.91 20.42 11.43
CA VAL A 517 12.64 21.15 11.39
C VAL A 517 11.61 20.36 10.59
N TRP A 518 10.47 20.08 11.19
CA TRP A 518 9.31 19.55 10.49
C TRP A 518 8.72 20.62 9.55
N LEU A 519 8.40 20.22 8.35
CA LEU A 519 7.32 20.86 7.62
C LEU A 519 6.03 20.36 8.26
N GLY A 520 5.14 21.25 8.69
CA GLY A 520 3.87 20.96 9.36
C GLY A 520 2.83 20.29 8.46
N LEU A 521 3.32 19.46 7.54
CA LEU A 521 2.61 18.53 6.72
C LEU A 521 2.75 17.16 7.36
N HIS A 522 1.62 16.54 7.66
CA HIS A 522 1.54 15.17 8.14
C HIS A 522 0.61 14.36 7.26
N ARG A 523 0.71 13.04 7.31
CA ARG A 523 -0.20 12.14 6.62
C ARG A 523 -1.46 11.97 7.45
N ASP A 524 -2.61 11.98 6.80
CA ASP A 524 -3.87 11.54 7.38
C ASP A 524 -3.96 10.00 7.40
N GLU A 525 -5.10 9.48 7.84
CA GLU A 525 -5.37 8.04 7.90
C GLU A 525 -5.36 7.32 6.54
N PHE A 526 -5.51 8.05 5.43
CA PHE A 526 -5.42 7.54 4.05
C PHE A 526 -4.03 7.76 3.44
N GLY A 527 -3.09 8.28 4.22
CA GLY A 527 -1.75 8.61 3.75
C GLY A 527 -1.63 9.88 2.93
N LYS A 528 -2.69 10.68 2.84
CA LYS A 528 -2.64 11.98 2.19
C LYS A 528 -1.88 12.95 3.07
N MET A 529 -0.93 13.69 2.50
CA MET A 529 -0.37 14.83 3.21
C MET A 529 -1.48 15.86 3.45
N ILE A 530 -1.56 16.40 4.65
CA ILE A 530 -2.42 17.50 5.07
C ILE A 530 -1.61 18.43 5.96
N TRP A 531 -1.97 19.71 5.96
CA TRP A 531 -1.39 20.64 6.91
C TRP A 531 -1.95 20.35 8.31
N ASP A 532 -1.11 20.44 9.33
CA ASP A 532 -1.47 20.30 10.76
C ASP A 532 -2.50 21.35 11.22
N ASN A 533 -2.69 22.41 10.44
CA ASN A 533 -3.73 23.43 10.65
C ASN A 533 -4.99 23.22 9.80
N GLU A 534 -5.13 22.04 9.19
CA GLU A 534 -6.24 21.64 8.31
C GLU A 534 -6.41 22.51 7.05
N ALA A 535 -5.44 23.37 6.73
CA ALA A 535 -5.50 24.17 5.51
C ALA A 535 -5.45 23.28 4.26
N GLU A 536 -6.20 23.67 3.23
CA GLU A 536 -6.11 23.00 1.93
C GLU A 536 -4.71 23.14 1.34
N ILE A 537 -4.20 22.04 0.80
CA ILE A 537 -2.94 22.02 0.05
C ILE A 537 -3.18 22.72 -1.28
N SER A 538 -2.46 23.80 -1.53
CA SER A 538 -2.58 24.52 -2.80
C SER A 538 -2.02 23.69 -3.96
N GLU A 539 -2.43 23.99 -5.20
CA GLU A 539 -1.87 23.34 -6.41
C GLU A 539 -0.33 23.43 -6.47
N TYR A 540 0.24 24.50 -5.92
CA TYR A 540 1.68 24.69 -5.80
C TYR A 540 2.29 23.71 -4.78
N ASP A 541 1.67 23.55 -3.61
CA ASP A 541 2.12 22.62 -2.57
C ASP A 541 1.98 21.16 -3.03
N GLN A 542 0.91 20.84 -3.76
CA GLN A 542 0.71 19.51 -4.35
C GLN A 542 1.85 19.16 -5.32
N LYS A 543 2.25 20.10 -6.19
CA LYS A 543 3.41 19.92 -7.07
C LYS A 543 4.70 19.69 -6.28
N LEU A 544 4.91 20.40 -5.18
CA LEU A 544 6.07 20.20 -4.31
C LEU A 544 6.03 18.81 -3.64
N LEU A 545 4.86 18.39 -3.16
CA LEU A 545 4.63 17.12 -2.47
C LEU A 545 4.84 15.91 -3.37
N ASN A 546 4.34 15.91 -4.61
CA ASN A 546 4.56 14.82 -5.58
C ASN A 546 6.05 14.55 -5.86
N HIS A 547 6.94 15.49 -5.53
CA HIS A 547 8.39 15.33 -5.67
C HIS A 547 9.10 15.02 -4.34
N LEU A 548 8.42 15.21 -3.21
CA LEU A 548 8.83 14.77 -1.88
C LEU A 548 8.31 13.35 -1.57
N GLU A 549 7.42 12.81 -2.41
CA GLU A 549 6.89 11.46 -2.31
C GLU A 549 8.00 10.42 -2.47
N THR A 550 8.47 9.95 -1.32
CA THR A 550 9.15 8.67 -1.13
C THR A 550 8.12 7.63 -0.67
N GLY A 551 8.42 6.35 -0.91
CA GLY A 551 7.52 5.20 -0.74
C GLY A 551 6.73 5.13 0.58
N VAL A 552 5.69 4.29 0.57
CA VAL A 552 4.58 4.23 1.53
C VAL A 552 5.02 4.09 3.01
N ASP A 553 6.22 3.56 3.27
CA ASP A 553 6.67 3.15 4.60
C ASP A 553 7.67 4.10 5.31
N THR A 554 8.08 5.24 4.74
CA THR A 554 9.23 5.98 5.33
C THR A 554 8.91 7.05 6.40
N GLY A 555 7.63 7.34 6.70
CA GLY A 555 7.21 8.20 7.82
C GLY A 555 5.95 9.04 7.57
N ASP A 556 5.37 9.56 8.66
CA ASP A 556 4.07 10.24 8.65
C ASP A 556 4.14 11.76 8.57
N CYS A 557 5.33 12.34 8.68
CA CYS A 557 5.54 13.78 8.57
C CYS A 557 6.82 14.06 7.75
N ILE A 558 7.01 15.31 7.29
CA ILE A 558 8.17 15.70 6.47
C ILE A 558 9.21 16.44 7.32
N LEU A 559 10.37 15.83 7.56
CA LEU A 559 11.44 16.38 8.38
C LEU A 559 12.59 16.90 7.52
N TRP A 560 13.04 18.12 7.80
CA TRP A 560 14.29 18.65 7.28
C TRP A 560 15.47 18.19 8.13
N LEU A 561 16.35 17.35 7.57
CA LEU A 561 17.58 16.90 8.23
C LEU A 561 18.82 17.55 7.60
N GLN A 562 19.70 18.07 8.46
CA GLN A 562 20.97 18.69 8.09
C GLN A 562 22.00 17.63 7.61
N PRO A 563 22.83 17.92 6.59
CA PRO A 563 22.80 19.08 5.70
C PRO A 563 21.99 18.75 4.44
N LYS A 564 20.78 19.29 4.37
CA LYS A 564 20.00 19.46 3.15
C LYS A 564 19.21 18.28 2.58
N LYS A 565 18.59 17.44 3.43
CA LYS A 565 17.65 16.44 2.93
C LYS A 565 16.31 16.53 3.62
N TRP A 566 15.24 16.69 2.84
CA TRP A 566 13.90 16.36 3.31
C TRP A 566 13.80 14.84 3.42
N ILE A 567 13.51 14.36 4.60
CA ILE A 567 13.29 12.95 4.88
C ILE A 567 11.90 12.78 5.47
N GLN A 568 11.29 11.62 5.28
CA GLN A 568 10.12 11.26 6.05
C GLN A 568 10.57 10.87 7.48
N SER A 569 9.72 11.15 8.46
CA SER A 569 9.95 10.82 9.86
C SER A 569 8.61 10.59 10.55
N LYS A 570 8.60 9.95 11.72
CA LYS A 570 7.38 9.76 12.53
C LYS A 570 6.98 11.04 13.23
N CYS A 571 5.73 11.49 13.08
CA CYS A 571 5.22 12.70 13.73
C CYS A 571 5.33 12.67 15.27
N SER A 572 5.43 11.48 15.87
CA SER A 572 5.66 11.29 17.30
C SER A 572 7.01 11.84 17.79
N LEU A 573 7.97 12.06 16.89
CA LEU A 573 9.23 12.72 17.21
C LEU A 573 9.04 14.23 17.33
N LYS A 574 9.41 14.77 18.50
CA LYS A 574 9.26 16.20 18.79
C LYS A 574 10.37 17.01 18.10
N TYR A 575 10.02 17.71 17.03
CA TYR A 575 10.87 18.75 16.42
C TYR A 575 10.09 20.06 16.28
N ARG A 576 10.81 21.16 16.08
CA ARG A 576 10.19 22.44 15.70
C ARG A 576 9.54 22.28 14.32
N TYR A 577 8.40 22.92 14.08
CA TYR A 577 7.68 22.74 12.81
C TYR A 577 7.13 24.02 12.18
N VAL A 578 6.96 24.00 10.85
CA VAL A 578 6.46 25.13 10.04
C VAL A 578 5.04 24.82 9.58
N CYS A 579 4.03 25.50 10.12
CA CYS A 579 2.62 25.11 9.95
C CYS A 579 1.94 25.58 8.64
N ASN A 580 2.55 26.47 7.85
CA ASN A 580 1.97 26.96 6.58
C ASN A 580 3.04 27.60 5.67
N LEU A 581 2.95 27.37 4.35
CA LEU A 581 3.74 28.04 3.32
C LEU A 581 2.86 28.97 2.47
N LYS A 582 2.90 30.28 2.72
CA LYS A 582 2.29 31.26 1.81
C LYS A 582 3.36 31.94 0.95
N PRO A 583 3.35 31.82 -0.39
CA PRO A 583 4.29 32.52 -1.24
C PRO A 583 4.16 34.04 -1.03
N LEU A 584 5.30 34.72 -0.93
CA LEU A 584 5.38 36.15 -0.64
C LEU A 584 4.74 37.05 -1.68
N GLN A 585 4.64 36.56 -2.92
CA GLN A 585 4.06 37.26 -4.04
C GLN A 585 3.32 36.25 -4.91
N THR A 586 2.09 36.57 -5.27
CA THR A 586 1.38 35.90 -6.35
C THR A 586 2.12 36.14 -7.67
N ILE A 587 1.95 35.24 -8.64
CA ILE A 587 2.50 35.41 -10.00
C ILE A 587 2.06 36.77 -10.59
N ASN A 588 0.83 37.19 -10.28
CA ASN A 588 0.30 38.49 -10.69
C ASN A 588 1.06 39.66 -10.05
N GLU A 589 1.40 39.60 -8.76
CA GLU A 589 2.20 40.65 -8.11
C GLU A 589 3.62 40.74 -8.69
N LYS A 590 4.23 39.61 -9.06
CA LYS A 590 5.50 39.59 -9.79
C LYS A 590 5.39 40.18 -11.19
N LEU A 591 4.34 39.84 -11.93
CA LEU A 591 4.07 40.39 -13.27
C LEU A 591 3.88 41.90 -13.20
N VAL A 592 3.11 42.40 -12.22
CA VAL A 592 2.92 43.84 -12.00
C VAL A 592 4.23 44.53 -11.66
N GLN A 593 5.09 43.92 -10.83
CA GLN A 593 6.41 44.47 -10.53
C GLN A 593 7.35 44.47 -11.74
N LEU A 594 7.30 43.45 -12.59
CA LEU A 594 8.10 43.39 -13.82
C LEU A 594 7.64 44.43 -14.85
N VAL A 595 6.32 44.60 -15.01
CA VAL A 595 5.72 45.63 -15.87
C VAL A 595 6.04 47.03 -15.35
N ASN A 596 5.97 47.27 -14.05
CA ASN A 596 6.33 48.57 -13.46
C ASN A 596 7.84 48.86 -13.49
N LYS A 597 8.67 47.82 -13.66
CA LYS A 597 10.12 47.98 -13.81
C LYS A 597 10.51 48.25 -15.26
N SER A 598 9.73 47.80 -16.25
CA SER A 598 9.96 48.11 -17.66
C SER A 598 9.46 49.51 -18.06
N THR A 599 8.46 50.06 -17.36
CA THR A 599 7.93 51.41 -17.61
C THR A 599 8.75 52.55 -16.99
N ASN A 600 9.76 52.24 -16.17
CA ASN A 600 10.62 53.24 -15.51
C ASN A 600 12.06 53.31 -16.08
N LEU A 601 12.26 52.94 -17.36
CA LEU A 601 13.53 53.19 -18.03
C LEU A 601 13.68 54.69 -18.34
N PRO A 602 14.80 55.35 -18.00
CA PRO A 602 15.00 56.77 -18.27
C PRO A 602 15.19 57.01 -19.77
N GLU A 603 14.38 57.90 -20.35
CA GLU A 603 14.68 58.52 -21.64
C GLU A 603 16.03 59.22 -21.54
N THR A 604 17.07 58.61 -22.10
CA THR A 604 18.38 59.23 -22.27
C THR A 604 18.66 59.43 -23.75
N SER A 605 18.42 60.69 -24.14
CA SER A 605 19.15 61.52 -25.09
C SER A 605 19.58 60.94 -26.44
N LEU A 606 18.96 61.53 -27.47
CA LEU A 606 19.45 61.70 -28.83
C LEU A 606 20.98 61.84 -28.94
N GLY A 607 21.57 61.01 -29.80
CA GLY A 607 22.81 61.30 -30.51
C GLY A 607 22.59 61.05 -32.00
N SER A 608 22.45 62.13 -32.77
CA SER A 608 22.35 62.09 -34.23
C SER A 608 23.59 61.48 -34.87
N THR A 609 23.40 60.48 -35.73
CA THR A 609 24.33 60.28 -36.85
C THR A 609 23.53 59.89 -38.08
N THR A 610 23.53 60.80 -39.04
CA THR A 610 23.04 60.63 -40.40
C THR A 610 23.98 59.71 -41.18
N VAL A 611 23.47 58.58 -41.68
CA VAL A 611 24.00 57.95 -42.90
C VAL A 611 22.81 57.52 -43.76
N SER A 612 22.82 58.08 -44.97
CA SER A 612 21.93 57.86 -46.09
C SER A 612 21.98 56.43 -46.63
N GLY A 613 20.83 55.88 -46.99
CA GLY A 613 20.70 54.68 -47.81
C GLY A 613 19.22 54.30 -47.99
N VAL A 614 18.58 54.92 -48.98
CA VAL A 614 17.22 54.61 -49.43
C VAL A 614 17.31 53.70 -50.65
N GLU A 615 16.58 52.58 -50.62
CA GLU A 615 15.82 51.96 -51.71
C GLU A 615 14.96 50.85 -51.04
N GLU A 616 13.65 51.07 -50.85
CA GLU A 616 12.54 50.64 -51.74
C GLU A 616 12.53 49.11 -51.98
N LEU A 617 11.44 48.32 -51.90
CA LEU A 617 9.99 48.52 -51.79
C LEU A 617 9.33 47.12 -51.56
N ILE A 618 8.23 47.10 -50.81
CA ILE A 618 6.99 46.28 -50.95
C ILE A 618 6.85 44.90 -50.24
N PRO A 619 5.62 44.61 -49.72
CA PRO A 619 5.29 43.57 -48.73
C PRO A 619 4.37 42.47 -49.32
N PHE A 620 3.54 41.84 -48.47
CA PHE A 620 2.49 40.81 -48.69
C PHE A 620 2.92 39.40 -48.23
N GLY A 621 2.11 38.63 -47.50
CA GLY A 621 0.71 38.84 -47.14
C GLY A 621 0.22 37.73 -46.21
N VAL A 622 -0.87 38.08 -45.52
CA VAL A 622 -1.76 37.20 -44.76
C VAL A 622 -2.48 36.24 -45.71
N SER A 623 -2.63 34.98 -45.32
CA SER A 623 -3.75 34.13 -45.76
C SER A 623 -3.98 33.01 -44.75
N SER A 624 -5.07 33.18 -44.01
CA SER A 624 -5.95 32.11 -43.55
C SER A 624 -6.44 31.26 -44.74
N ALA A 625 -6.56 29.96 -44.55
CA ALA A 625 -7.58 29.15 -45.21
C ALA A 625 -7.86 27.88 -44.39
N THR A 626 -9.11 27.82 -43.93
CA THR A 626 -9.85 26.63 -43.55
C THR A 626 -9.87 25.59 -44.67
N GLY A 627 -9.77 24.33 -44.28
CA GLY A 627 -10.15 23.13 -45.02
C GLY A 627 -10.44 22.04 -44.00
#